data_AF-A0A9Q0UI58-F1
#
_entry.id   AF-A0A9Q0UI58-F1
#
_cell.length_a   1.000
_cell.length_b   1.000
_cell.length_c   1.000
_cell.angle_alpha   90.00
_cell.angle_beta   90.00
_cell.angle_gamma   90.00
#
_symmetry.space_group_name_H-M   'P 1'
#
loop_
_entity.id
_entity.type
_entity.pdbx_description
1 polymer ?
#
loop_
_entity_poly.entity_id
_entity_poly.type
_entity_poly.pdbx_seq_one_letter_code
_entity_poly.pdbx_strand_id
1 'polypeptide(L)'
;MRFLSESNGMRIPCYSVLDGNGEIIVGSDYEQLSEEIAVKMYTSMVTLQMMDTMFYEAQRQGRISFYMTSTGEEAISIAAAAALTADDIILPQYREPGILLWRGFTIEEFASQCFGNKDDCGKGRQMPNHYGSKKLNFVTISSPIATQLPQADACVVTYTGDGGTSEGDFHAALNFAAVTEAPVVFICRNNGWAISTNISEQFRSDGIVVRGRAYGIRSIRVDGNDALAVYSAIHTAREMAITEQRPVLVEALSYRVGHHSTSDDSTKYRSVDEIEYWKKVRDPVNRFRKWVERNGWWSEEEESELRSSMKKQLLQAIQVAEETEKPPLKELFSDVYDVPPPNLREQEKQLRETIIRYPRDYPSDVPL
;
A
#
# COMPACT_ATOMS: atom_id res chain seq x y z
N MET A 1 45.52 -11.75 -5.72
CA MET A 1 44.32 -11.84 -4.86
C MET A 1 43.52 -10.57 -5.06
N ARG A 2 42.23 -10.65 -5.44
CA ARG A 2 41.38 -9.48 -5.71
C ARG A 2 40.03 -9.67 -5.03
N PHE A 3 39.70 -8.79 -4.09
CA PHE A 3 38.37 -8.72 -3.52
C PHE A 3 37.41 -8.03 -4.50
N LEU A 4 36.14 -8.42 -4.49
CA LEU A 4 35.08 -7.66 -5.15
C LEU A 4 34.75 -6.47 -4.23
N SER A 5 34.66 -5.26 -4.81
CA SER A 5 34.21 -4.10 -4.02
C SER A 5 32.72 -4.22 -3.72
N GLU A 6 32.35 -3.71 -2.56
CA GLU A 6 30.99 -3.47 -2.09
C GLU A 6 30.19 -2.55 -3.01
N SER A 7 30.85 -1.68 -3.80
CA SER A 7 30.20 -0.80 -4.76
C SER A 7 31.03 -0.60 -6.02
N ASN A 8 30.38 -0.32 -7.14
CA ASN A 8 31.07 0.01 -8.39
C ASN A 8 31.51 1.49 -8.47
N GLY A 9 31.47 2.24 -7.35
CA GLY A 9 31.72 3.69 -7.31
C GLY A 9 30.58 4.55 -7.88
N MET A 10 29.76 4.01 -8.77
CA MET A 10 28.51 4.62 -9.26
C MET A 10 27.30 3.85 -8.73
N ARG A 11 26.30 4.59 -8.24
CA ARG A 11 25.01 4.00 -7.86
C ARG A 11 24.22 3.58 -9.09
N ILE A 12 23.38 2.56 -8.95
CA ILE A 12 22.39 2.17 -9.96
C ILE A 12 21.49 3.37 -10.26
N PRO A 13 21.36 3.77 -11.55
CA PRO A 13 20.51 4.88 -11.96
C PRO A 13 19.06 4.68 -11.52
N CYS A 14 18.39 5.80 -11.27
CA CYS A 14 16.97 5.83 -10.99
C CYS A 14 16.24 6.13 -12.30
N TYR A 15 15.37 5.22 -12.75
CA TYR A 15 14.54 5.42 -13.93
C TYR A 15 13.44 6.46 -13.63
N SER A 16 13.34 7.46 -14.51
CA SER A 16 12.38 8.57 -14.44
C SER A 16 11.95 8.95 -15.85
N VAL A 17 10.70 9.38 -15.98
CA VAL A 17 10.04 9.80 -17.22
C VAL A 17 9.70 11.27 -17.16
N LEU A 18 9.11 11.72 -16.05
CA LEU A 18 8.82 13.11 -15.77
C LEU A 18 10.01 13.75 -15.04
N ASP A 19 10.18 15.06 -15.16
CA ASP A 19 11.04 15.86 -14.28
C ASP A 19 10.24 16.39 -13.07
N GLY A 20 10.87 17.18 -12.20
CA GLY A 20 10.20 17.77 -11.03
C GLY A 20 9.08 18.76 -11.36
N ASN A 21 9.01 19.23 -12.61
CA ASN A 21 7.95 20.10 -13.12
C ASN A 21 6.83 19.32 -13.82
N GLY A 22 6.92 17.99 -13.92
CA GLY A 22 5.96 17.18 -14.66
C GLY A 22 6.15 17.24 -16.18
N GLU A 23 7.35 17.58 -16.65
CA GLU A 23 7.70 17.56 -18.08
C GLU A 23 8.40 16.26 -18.43
N ILE A 24 8.17 15.75 -19.65
CA ILE A 24 8.82 14.53 -20.11
C ILE A 24 10.32 14.81 -20.29
N ILE A 25 11.16 14.00 -19.65
CA ILE A 25 12.60 14.03 -19.81
C ILE A 25 12.95 13.59 -21.23
N VAL A 26 13.72 14.42 -21.95
CA VAL A 26 14.10 14.14 -23.33
C VAL A 26 14.81 12.78 -23.44
N GLY A 27 14.30 11.92 -24.33
CA GLY A 27 14.86 10.59 -24.60
C GLY A 27 14.45 9.52 -23.57
N SER A 28 13.51 9.81 -22.68
CA SER A 28 12.87 8.78 -21.86
C SER A 28 12.01 7.87 -22.75
N ASP A 29 12.21 6.57 -22.62
CA ASP A 29 11.39 5.53 -23.23
C ASP A 29 10.40 5.04 -22.18
N TYR A 30 9.10 5.13 -22.46
CA TYR A 30 8.04 4.86 -21.49
C TYR A 30 6.75 4.41 -22.16
N GLU A 31 5.92 3.70 -21.39
CA GLU A 31 4.63 3.21 -21.85
C GLU A 31 3.62 4.36 -21.92
N GLN A 32 3.05 4.58 -23.11
CA GLN A 32 2.08 5.65 -23.31
C GLN A 32 0.77 5.33 -22.59
N LEU A 33 0.24 6.33 -21.87
CA LEU A 33 -1.07 6.23 -21.23
C LEU A 33 -2.15 6.86 -22.12
N SER A 34 -3.33 6.24 -22.13
CA SER A 34 -4.54 6.92 -22.61
C SER A 34 -4.96 8.02 -21.63
N GLU A 35 -5.65 9.02 -22.14
CA GLU A 35 -6.27 10.09 -21.33
C GLU A 35 -7.11 9.52 -20.18
N GLU A 36 -7.96 8.52 -20.48
CA GLU A 36 -8.82 7.86 -19.49
C GLU A 36 -8.02 7.26 -18.33
N ILE A 37 -6.94 6.52 -18.63
CA ILE A 37 -6.10 5.90 -17.60
C ILE A 37 -5.35 6.98 -16.81
N ALA A 38 -4.80 7.99 -17.50
CA ALA A 38 -4.07 9.09 -16.85
C ALA A 38 -4.97 9.87 -15.89
N VAL A 39 -6.16 10.28 -16.33
CA VAL A 39 -7.13 11.00 -15.49
C VAL A 39 -7.60 10.12 -14.33
N LYS A 40 -7.88 8.84 -14.57
CA LYS A 40 -8.25 7.90 -13.50
C LYS A 40 -7.13 7.75 -12.46
N MET A 41 -5.87 7.65 -12.91
CA MET A 41 -4.72 7.55 -12.01
C MET A 41 -4.60 8.81 -11.15
N TYR A 42 -4.70 9.98 -11.78
CA TYR A 42 -4.66 11.26 -11.08
C TYR A 42 -5.76 11.40 -10.03
N THR A 43 -7.02 11.21 -10.44
CA THR A 43 -8.18 11.33 -9.55
C THR A 43 -8.16 10.30 -8.41
N SER A 44 -7.64 9.10 -8.65
CA SER A 44 -7.45 8.08 -7.60
C SER A 44 -6.38 8.49 -6.59
N MET A 45 -5.27 9.10 -7.04
CA MET A 45 -4.25 9.63 -6.13
C MET A 45 -4.79 10.78 -5.26
N VAL A 46 -5.57 11.71 -5.84
CA VAL A 46 -6.23 12.78 -5.08
C VAL A 46 -7.22 12.21 -4.06
N THR A 47 -8.02 11.23 -4.46
CA THR A 47 -8.98 10.54 -3.59
C THR A 47 -8.26 9.89 -2.41
N LEU A 48 -7.14 9.22 -2.66
CA LEU A 48 -6.32 8.60 -1.61
C LEU A 48 -5.75 9.63 -0.62
N GLN A 49 -5.25 10.78 -1.09
CA GLN A 49 -4.79 11.86 -0.20
C GLN A 49 -5.91 12.40 0.70
N MET A 50 -7.12 12.53 0.15
CA MET A 50 -8.29 12.98 0.89
C MET A 50 -8.76 11.96 1.90
N MET A 51 -8.80 10.67 1.52
CA MET A 51 -9.06 9.56 2.44
C MET A 51 -8.09 9.60 3.61
N ASP A 52 -6.79 9.66 3.32
CA ASP A 52 -5.76 9.67 4.34
C ASP A 52 -5.93 10.82 5.32
N THR A 53 -6.23 12.02 4.82
CA THR A 53 -6.48 13.18 5.67
C THR A 53 -7.68 12.93 6.59
N MET A 54 -8.79 12.44 6.06
CA MET A 54 -10.04 12.33 6.80
C MET A 54 -10.04 11.19 7.82
N PHE A 55 -9.52 10.02 7.46
CA PHE A 55 -9.42 8.90 8.40
C PHE A 55 -8.34 9.12 9.46
N TYR A 56 -7.24 9.80 9.13
CA TYR A 56 -6.26 10.22 10.13
C TYR A 56 -6.91 11.14 11.18
N GLU A 57 -7.68 12.14 10.76
CA GLU A 57 -8.42 13.02 11.68
C GLU A 57 -9.49 12.26 12.49
N ALA A 58 -10.20 11.31 11.88
CA ALA A 58 -11.14 10.45 12.61
C ALA A 58 -10.43 9.67 13.73
N GLN A 59 -9.21 9.20 13.47
CA GLN A 59 -8.39 8.54 14.49
C GLN A 59 -7.96 9.54 15.59
N ARG A 60 -7.56 10.78 15.23
CA ARG A 60 -7.20 11.82 16.21
C ARG A 60 -8.36 12.20 17.13
N GLN A 61 -9.60 12.05 16.65
CA GLN A 61 -10.83 12.25 17.42
C GLN A 61 -11.24 11.01 18.26
N GLY A 62 -10.51 9.89 18.14
CA GLY A 62 -10.82 8.65 18.85
C GLY A 62 -11.97 7.83 18.23
N ARG A 63 -12.40 8.15 17.02
CA ARG A 63 -13.50 7.45 16.32
C ARG A 63 -13.08 6.09 15.79
N ILE A 64 -11.81 5.97 15.41
CA ILE A 64 -11.15 4.71 15.06
C ILE A 64 -9.88 4.53 15.89
N SER A 65 -9.43 3.30 16.08
CA SER A 65 -8.34 2.99 17.01
C SER A 65 -6.94 3.29 16.45
N PHE A 66 -6.77 3.16 15.14
CA PHE A 66 -5.49 3.26 14.45
C PHE A 66 -5.69 3.76 13.02
N TYR A 67 -4.66 4.38 12.44
CA TYR A 67 -4.62 4.66 11.00
C TYR A 67 -3.18 4.83 10.51
N MET A 68 -2.95 4.54 9.23
CA MET A 68 -1.69 4.84 8.53
C MET A 68 -1.98 5.53 7.23
N THR A 69 -1.31 6.66 6.99
CA THR A 69 -1.41 7.36 5.71
C THR A 69 -0.41 6.80 4.70
N SER A 70 -0.67 7.00 3.43
CA SER A 70 0.18 6.66 2.28
C SER A 70 0.78 7.90 1.61
N THR A 71 0.68 9.07 2.26
CA THR A 71 1.12 10.36 1.71
C THR A 71 2.60 10.35 1.30
N GLY A 72 2.84 10.69 0.03
CA GLY A 72 4.14 10.64 -0.63
C GLY A 72 4.34 9.37 -1.47
N GLU A 73 3.55 8.32 -1.26
CA GLU A 73 3.68 7.02 -1.91
C GLU A 73 2.47 6.68 -2.83
N GLU A 74 1.62 7.68 -3.12
CA GLU A 74 0.37 7.52 -3.88
C GLU A 74 0.64 6.98 -5.29
N ALA A 75 1.63 7.54 -5.99
CA ALA A 75 2.04 7.10 -7.32
C ALA A 75 2.51 5.64 -7.32
N ILE A 76 3.26 5.20 -6.30
CA ILE A 76 3.70 3.80 -6.22
C ILE A 76 2.51 2.86 -6.18
N SER A 77 1.49 3.16 -5.37
CA SER A 77 0.32 2.29 -5.24
C SER A 77 -0.60 2.34 -6.46
N ILE A 78 -0.99 3.54 -6.91
CA ILE A 78 -1.96 3.73 -7.99
C ILE A 78 -1.39 3.36 -9.36
N ALA A 79 -0.20 3.86 -9.69
CA ALA A 79 0.40 3.61 -11.00
C ALA A 79 0.83 2.14 -11.15
N ALA A 80 1.32 1.51 -10.08
CA ALA A 80 1.58 0.07 -10.11
C ALA A 80 0.28 -0.70 -10.34
N ALA A 81 -0.81 -0.39 -9.62
CA ALA A 81 -2.08 -1.07 -9.81
C ALA A 81 -2.67 -0.88 -11.23
N ALA A 82 -2.46 0.30 -11.84
CA ALA A 82 -2.85 0.59 -13.22
C ALA A 82 -2.09 -0.24 -14.25
N ALA A 83 -0.84 -0.59 -13.97
CA ALA A 83 -0.02 -1.44 -14.84
C ALA A 83 -0.33 -2.94 -14.73
N LEU A 84 -1.19 -3.33 -13.80
CA LEU A 84 -1.59 -4.72 -13.54
C LEU A 84 -3.01 -4.99 -14.05
N THR A 85 -3.33 -6.28 -14.18
CA THR A 85 -4.66 -6.79 -14.49
C THR A 85 -5.43 -7.15 -13.22
N ALA A 86 -6.75 -7.32 -13.34
CA ALA A 86 -7.59 -7.73 -12.21
C ALA A 86 -7.26 -9.15 -11.71
N ASP A 87 -6.69 -10.00 -12.57
CA ASP A 87 -6.36 -11.40 -12.24
C ASP A 87 -5.05 -11.55 -11.47
N ASP A 88 -4.18 -10.53 -11.50
CA ASP A 88 -2.91 -10.58 -10.77
C ASP A 88 -3.18 -10.52 -9.26
N ILE A 89 -2.54 -11.40 -8.50
CA ILE A 89 -2.72 -11.48 -7.04
C ILE A 89 -1.78 -10.49 -6.37
N ILE A 90 -2.32 -9.70 -5.45
CA ILE A 90 -1.59 -8.70 -4.68
C ILE A 90 -1.36 -9.19 -3.26
N LEU A 91 -0.10 -9.20 -2.85
CA LEU A 91 0.30 -9.40 -1.46
C LEU A 91 0.89 -8.10 -0.91
N PRO A 92 0.08 -7.31 -0.19
CA PRO A 92 0.46 -6.00 0.33
C PRO A 92 1.35 -6.10 1.57
N GLN A 93 1.78 -4.94 2.09
CA GLN A 93 2.38 -4.83 3.41
C GLN A 93 1.38 -4.19 4.40
N TYR A 94 0.93 -2.97 4.14
CA TYR A 94 -0.09 -2.21 4.90
C TYR A 94 -0.26 -0.76 4.42
N ARG A 95 0.57 -0.30 3.45
CA ARG A 95 0.55 1.08 2.93
C ARG A 95 0.14 1.11 1.46
N GLU A 96 -0.64 0.11 1.04
CA GLU A 96 -1.11 -0.06 -0.33
C GLU A 96 -2.64 0.17 -0.52
N PRO A 97 -3.34 1.04 0.24
CA PRO A 97 -4.78 1.26 0.02
C PRO A 97 -5.09 1.78 -1.39
N GLY A 98 -4.14 2.48 -2.04
CA GLY A 98 -4.31 2.91 -3.43
C GLY A 98 -4.53 1.75 -4.40
N ILE A 99 -3.93 0.58 -4.19
CA ILE A 99 -4.13 -0.57 -5.08
C ILE A 99 -5.59 -1.03 -5.02
N LEU A 100 -6.14 -1.14 -3.81
CA LEU A 100 -7.55 -1.49 -3.58
C LEU A 100 -8.47 -0.43 -4.18
N LEU A 101 -8.19 0.86 -3.96
CA LEU A 101 -8.96 1.96 -4.53
C LEU A 101 -9.00 1.87 -6.06
N TRP A 102 -7.86 1.65 -6.72
CA TRP A 102 -7.79 1.48 -8.18
C TRP A 102 -8.61 0.30 -8.69
N ARG A 103 -8.56 -0.81 -7.94
CA ARG A 103 -9.29 -2.07 -8.25
C ARG A 103 -10.78 -2.00 -7.91
N GLY A 104 -11.26 -0.91 -7.32
CA GLY A 104 -12.68 -0.67 -7.08
C GLY A 104 -13.17 -1.09 -5.68
N PHE A 105 -12.27 -1.12 -4.70
CA PHE A 105 -12.66 -1.18 -3.28
C PHE A 105 -13.27 0.17 -2.90
N THR A 106 -14.48 0.16 -2.36
CA THR A 106 -15.25 1.39 -2.15
C THR A 106 -14.82 2.11 -0.87
N ILE A 107 -15.13 3.40 -0.79
CA ILE A 107 -14.86 4.22 0.40
C ILE A 107 -15.61 3.67 1.61
N GLU A 108 -16.81 3.13 1.41
CA GLU A 108 -17.61 2.47 2.44
C GLU A 108 -16.96 1.18 2.93
N GLU A 109 -16.34 0.39 2.05
CA GLU A 109 -15.58 -0.80 2.44
C GLU A 109 -14.35 -0.42 3.28
N PHE A 110 -13.61 0.63 2.88
CA PHE A 110 -12.51 1.18 3.68
C PHE A 110 -12.99 1.64 5.06
N ALA A 111 -14.06 2.43 5.10
CA ALA A 111 -14.63 2.92 6.36
C ALA A 111 -15.09 1.77 7.25
N SER A 112 -15.79 0.77 6.69
CA SER A 112 -16.30 -0.37 7.44
C SER A 112 -15.18 -1.17 8.10
N GLN A 113 -14.06 -1.38 7.39
CA GLN A 113 -12.87 -2.02 7.95
C GLN A 113 -12.25 -1.19 9.08
N CYS A 114 -12.08 0.12 8.89
CA CYS A 114 -11.50 0.99 9.93
C CYS A 114 -12.38 1.10 11.19
N PHE A 115 -13.70 1.05 11.05
CA PHE A 115 -14.63 1.07 12.18
C PHE A 115 -14.89 -0.33 12.76
N GLY A 116 -14.46 -1.40 12.08
CA GLY A 116 -14.72 -2.78 12.47
C GLY A 116 -16.21 -3.07 12.65
N ASN A 117 -17.04 -2.58 11.72
CA ASN A 117 -18.49 -2.77 11.76
C ASN A 117 -18.89 -4.07 11.05
N LYS A 118 -20.19 -4.42 11.05
CA LYS A 118 -20.69 -5.69 10.47
C LYS A 118 -20.52 -5.82 8.95
N ASP A 119 -20.33 -4.70 8.24
CA ASP A 119 -20.15 -4.68 6.79
C ASP A 119 -18.68 -4.87 6.39
N ASP A 120 -17.75 -4.88 7.35
CA ASP A 120 -16.38 -5.32 7.13
C ASP A 120 -16.32 -6.82 6.78
N CYS A 121 -15.79 -7.14 5.60
CA CYS A 121 -15.53 -8.52 5.20
C CYS A 121 -14.54 -9.23 6.14
N GLY A 122 -13.66 -8.49 6.82
CA GLY A 122 -12.77 -8.95 7.88
C GLY A 122 -13.46 -9.17 9.24
N LYS A 123 -14.77 -8.92 9.33
CA LYS A 123 -15.62 -9.11 10.50
C LYS A 123 -15.13 -8.36 11.75
N GLY A 124 -14.50 -7.20 11.56
CA GLY A 124 -13.97 -6.35 12.63
C GLY A 124 -12.86 -7.01 13.46
N ARG A 125 -12.22 -8.06 12.96
CA ARG A 125 -11.22 -8.85 13.72
C ARG A 125 -9.82 -8.27 13.68
N GLN A 126 -9.49 -7.53 12.63
CA GLN A 126 -8.17 -6.94 12.47
C GLN A 126 -8.16 -5.45 12.83
N MET A 127 -6.96 -4.94 13.08
CA MET A 127 -6.73 -3.51 13.28
C MET A 127 -7.14 -2.73 12.02
N PRO A 128 -7.53 -1.44 12.15
CA PRO A 128 -7.65 -0.56 10.99
C PRO A 128 -6.39 -0.59 10.10
N ASN A 129 -6.55 -0.34 8.80
CA ASN A 129 -5.53 -0.51 7.75
C ASN A 129 -5.20 -1.96 7.35
N HIS A 130 -5.85 -2.97 7.94
CA HIS A 130 -5.68 -4.37 7.52
C HIS A 130 -6.72 -4.81 6.49
N TYR A 131 -6.77 -4.09 5.39
CA TYR A 131 -7.70 -4.34 4.29
C TYR A 131 -7.42 -5.69 3.59
N GLY A 132 -8.47 -6.26 3.01
CA GLY A 132 -8.42 -7.51 2.25
C GLY A 132 -9.63 -7.65 1.34
N SER A 133 -9.46 -8.22 0.15
CA SER A 133 -10.58 -8.47 -0.77
C SER A 133 -10.30 -9.64 -1.69
N LYS A 134 -11.01 -10.76 -1.46
CA LYS A 134 -10.99 -11.92 -2.36
C LYS A 134 -11.48 -11.54 -3.77
N LYS A 135 -12.48 -10.68 -3.86
CA LYS A 135 -13.06 -10.21 -5.14
C LYS A 135 -12.02 -9.48 -6.00
N LEU A 136 -11.11 -8.75 -5.35
CA LEU A 136 -10.12 -7.91 -6.02
C LEU A 136 -8.73 -8.54 -6.06
N ASN A 137 -8.61 -9.85 -5.80
CA ASN A 137 -7.36 -10.59 -5.72
C ASN A 137 -6.31 -9.88 -4.84
N PHE A 138 -6.76 -9.33 -3.71
CA PHE A 138 -5.93 -8.62 -2.76
C PHE A 138 -5.95 -9.40 -1.43
N VAL A 139 -4.82 -10.05 -1.13
CA VAL A 139 -4.68 -10.85 0.08
C VAL A 139 -4.76 -9.93 1.30
N THR A 140 -5.51 -10.35 2.31
CA THR A 140 -5.68 -9.57 3.53
C THR A 140 -4.33 -9.27 4.18
N ILE A 141 -4.10 -8.00 4.48
CA ILE A 141 -2.88 -7.50 5.14
C ILE A 141 -2.62 -8.22 6.47
N SER A 142 -1.34 -8.41 6.77
CA SER A 142 -0.81 -8.94 8.03
C SER A 142 0.15 -7.95 8.69
N SER A 143 0.10 -7.78 10.02
CA SER A 143 0.98 -6.82 10.72
C SER A 143 2.48 -7.13 10.61
N PRO A 144 2.94 -8.40 10.73
CA PRO A 144 4.34 -8.74 10.55
C PRO A 144 4.78 -8.51 9.10
N ILE A 145 5.84 -7.73 8.93
CA ILE A 145 6.38 -7.38 7.61
C ILE A 145 7.04 -8.59 6.94
N ALA A 146 7.08 -8.60 5.60
CA ALA A 146 7.68 -9.66 4.78
C ALA A 146 7.03 -11.06 4.86
N THR A 147 5.99 -11.27 5.69
CA THR A 147 5.30 -12.58 5.82
C THR A 147 4.42 -12.97 4.63
N GLN A 148 4.25 -12.07 3.66
CA GLN A 148 3.36 -12.23 2.51
C GLN A 148 4.14 -12.24 1.18
N LEU A 149 5.27 -12.95 1.13
CA LEU A 149 6.11 -13.11 -0.06
C LEU A 149 5.98 -14.55 -0.59
N PRO A 150 5.12 -14.83 -1.59
CA PRO A 150 4.73 -16.20 -1.93
C PRO A 150 5.53 -16.77 -3.10
N GLN A 151 5.25 -18.04 -3.40
CA GLN A 151 5.55 -18.72 -4.67
C GLN A 151 4.24 -18.82 -5.47
N ALA A 152 4.27 -18.72 -6.80
CA ALA A 152 3.03 -18.73 -7.59
C ALA A 152 3.20 -19.21 -9.04
N ASP A 153 2.11 -19.75 -9.60
CA ASP A 153 1.99 -20.16 -11.02
C ASP A 153 1.28 -19.09 -11.89
N ALA A 154 0.74 -18.04 -11.26
CA ALA A 154 0.17 -16.86 -11.90
C ALA A 154 0.99 -15.62 -11.50
N CYS A 155 0.87 -14.50 -12.21
CA CYS A 155 1.61 -13.29 -11.84
C CYS A 155 1.20 -12.82 -10.44
N VAL A 156 2.16 -12.82 -9.54
CA VAL A 156 1.97 -12.32 -8.17
C VAL A 156 2.82 -11.09 -7.96
N VAL A 157 2.19 -10.07 -7.38
CA VAL A 157 2.87 -8.81 -7.07
C VAL A 157 2.88 -8.64 -5.58
N THR A 158 4.07 -8.49 -5.02
CA THR A 158 4.25 -8.35 -3.57
C THR A 158 4.95 -7.06 -3.21
N TYR A 159 4.48 -6.43 -2.13
CA TYR A 159 4.96 -5.16 -1.65
C TYR A 159 5.69 -5.32 -0.32
N THR A 160 6.82 -4.65 -0.19
CA THR A 160 7.54 -4.50 1.08
C THR A 160 8.15 -3.10 1.19
N GLY A 161 8.26 -2.58 2.39
CA GLY A 161 9.08 -1.39 2.66
C GLY A 161 10.57 -1.73 2.72
N ASP A 162 11.44 -0.72 2.66
CA ASP A 162 12.89 -0.85 2.86
C ASP A 162 13.24 -1.58 4.16
N GLY A 163 12.50 -1.31 5.24
CA GLY A 163 12.62 -2.03 6.51
C GLY A 163 12.43 -3.55 6.39
N GLY A 164 11.36 -3.97 5.70
CA GLY A 164 10.99 -5.38 5.55
C GLY A 164 12.00 -6.18 4.73
N THR A 165 12.83 -5.51 3.93
CA THR A 165 13.90 -6.19 3.19
C THR A 165 15.01 -6.75 4.08
N SER A 166 15.07 -6.34 5.35
CA SER A 166 16.03 -6.85 6.33
C SER A 166 15.53 -8.09 7.07
N GLU A 167 14.28 -8.50 6.87
CA GLU A 167 13.77 -9.76 7.42
C GLU A 167 14.31 -10.98 6.66
N GLY A 168 14.44 -12.10 7.38
CA GLY A 168 14.87 -13.37 6.79
C GLY A 168 13.94 -13.87 5.69
N ASP A 169 12.64 -13.60 5.81
CA ASP A 169 11.63 -14.00 4.83
C ASP A 169 11.81 -13.31 3.48
N PHE A 170 12.34 -12.09 3.44
CA PHE A 170 12.69 -11.42 2.18
C PHE A 170 13.82 -12.15 1.44
N HIS A 171 14.84 -12.60 2.17
CA HIS A 171 15.91 -13.43 1.61
C HIS A 171 15.36 -14.76 1.10
N ALA A 172 14.54 -15.45 1.91
CA ALA A 172 13.96 -16.73 1.56
C ALA A 172 13.11 -16.62 0.29
N ALA A 173 12.22 -15.63 0.21
CA ALA A 173 11.32 -15.46 -0.92
C ALA A 173 12.06 -15.15 -2.23
N LEU A 174 13.03 -14.23 -2.22
CA LEU A 174 13.82 -13.94 -3.42
C LEU A 174 14.58 -15.18 -3.90
N ASN A 175 15.23 -15.90 -2.99
CA ASN A 175 15.98 -17.10 -3.35
C ASN A 175 15.07 -18.20 -3.91
N PHE A 176 13.94 -18.46 -3.25
CA PHE A 176 12.98 -19.47 -3.74
C PHE A 176 12.40 -19.08 -5.09
N ALA A 177 11.89 -17.86 -5.25
CA ALA A 177 11.31 -17.41 -6.52
C ALA A 177 12.31 -17.46 -7.69
N ALA A 178 13.59 -17.18 -7.42
CA ALA A 178 14.65 -17.29 -8.43
C ALA A 178 14.92 -18.75 -8.82
N VAL A 179 15.04 -19.65 -7.85
CA VAL A 179 15.34 -21.08 -8.09
C VAL A 179 14.15 -21.79 -8.73
N THR A 180 12.92 -21.43 -8.36
CA THR A 180 11.71 -22.04 -8.90
C THR A 180 11.19 -21.36 -10.17
N GLU A 181 11.88 -20.33 -10.67
CA GLU A 181 11.45 -19.58 -11.86
C GLU A 181 9.98 -19.11 -11.74
N ALA A 182 9.65 -18.51 -10.58
CA ALA A 182 8.29 -18.08 -10.30
C ALA A 182 7.99 -16.70 -10.93
N PRO A 183 6.82 -16.50 -11.59
CA PRO A 183 6.35 -15.21 -12.12
C PRO A 183 5.94 -14.23 -11.00
N VAL A 184 6.92 -13.69 -10.27
CA VAL A 184 6.69 -12.78 -9.15
C VAL A 184 7.36 -11.41 -9.36
N VAL A 185 6.60 -10.33 -9.20
CA VAL A 185 7.14 -8.97 -9.16
C VAL A 185 7.25 -8.53 -7.71
N PHE A 186 8.49 -8.39 -7.23
CA PHE A 186 8.80 -7.86 -5.91
C PHE A 186 8.93 -6.34 -5.99
N ILE A 187 8.04 -5.60 -5.34
CA ILE A 187 8.06 -4.13 -5.28
C ILE A 187 8.50 -3.70 -3.88
N CYS A 188 9.70 -3.13 -3.81
CA CYS A 188 10.20 -2.49 -2.61
C CYS A 188 9.89 -0.99 -2.63
N ARG A 189 9.04 -0.52 -1.71
CA ARG A 189 8.83 0.89 -1.42
C ARG A 189 9.94 1.38 -0.49
N ASN A 190 10.97 1.98 -1.06
CA ASN A 190 12.05 2.57 -0.29
C ASN A 190 11.74 4.03 -0.02
N ASN A 191 11.14 4.29 1.14
CA ASN A 191 10.71 5.63 1.55
C ASN A 191 11.70 6.31 2.51
N GLY A 192 12.86 5.68 2.72
CA GLY A 192 13.97 6.15 3.54
C GLY A 192 13.89 5.78 5.03
N TRP A 193 12.78 5.20 5.51
CA TRP A 193 12.53 5.05 6.94
C TRP A 193 11.69 3.82 7.33
N ALA A 194 12.26 2.96 8.18
CA ALA A 194 11.55 1.91 8.91
C ALA A 194 11.18 2.41 10.32
N ILE A 195 9.94 2.90 10.50
CA ILE A 195 9.52 3.66 11.69
C ILE A 195 10.46 4.84 11.94
N SER A 196 11.43 4.72 12.84
CA SER A 196 12.46 5.71 13.20
C SER A 196 13.86 5.38 12.67
N THR A 197 14.05 4.20 12.08
CA THR A 197 15.35 3.74 11.57
C THR A 197 15.54 4.25 10.14
N ASN A 198 16.57 5.06 9.93
CA ASN A 198 16.92 5.56 8.60
C ASN A 198 17.59 4.46 7.77
N ILE A 199 17.46 4.51 6.43
CA ILE A 199 18.10 3.53 5.53
C ILE A 199 19.63 3.40 5.72
N SER A 200 20.31 4.46 6.19
CA SER A 200 21.75 4.42 6.50
C SER A 200 22.11 3.51 7.69
N GLU A 201 21.14 3.24 8.57
CA GLU A 201 21.20 2.27 9.66
C GLU A 201 20.57 0.92 9.26
N GLN A 202 19.72 0.91 8.24
CA GLN A 202 19.03 -0.28 7.76
C GLN A 202 19.93 -1.20 6.90
N PHE A 203 20.71 -0.62 5.99
CA PHE A 203 21.61 -1.38 5.12
C PHE A 203 22.78 -0.54 4.59
N ARG A 204 23.83 -1.22 4.11
CA ARG A 204 25.03 -0.61 3.50
C ARG A 204 25.11 -0.78 1.99
N SER A 205 24.23 -1.58 1.40
CA SER A 205 24.15 -1.77 -0.04
C SER A 205 23.69 -0.49 -0.75
N ASP A 206 23.94 -0.39 -2.05
CA ASP A 206 23.32 0.62 -2.91
C ASP A 206 21.82 0.34 -3.07
N GLY A 207 21.07 0.63 -2.02
CA GLY A 207 19.65 0.31 -1.91
C GLY A 207 19.35 -1.18 -1.97
N ILE A 208 18.12 -1.49 -2.36
CA ILE A 208 17.58 -2.83 -2.46
C ILE A 208 17.78 -3.41 -3.87
N VAL A 209 17.83 -2.56 -4.90
CA VAL A 209 17.96 -2.98 -6.31
C VAL A 209 19.12 -3.96 -6.54
N VAL A 210 20.28 -3.73 -5.88
CA VAL A 210 21.47 -4.57 -6.03
C VAL A 210 21.31 -5.95 -5.38
N ARG A 211 20.34 -6.14 -4.48
CA ARG A 211 20.10 -7.43 -3.83
C ARG A 211 19.54 -8.45 -4.81
N GLY A 212 18.72 -8.04 -5.79
CA GLY A 212 18.23 -8.97 -6.81
C GLY A 212 19.37 -9.65 -7.57
N ARG A 213 20.47 -8.93 -7.86
CA ARG A 213 21.67 -9.52 -8.48
C ARG A 213 22.25 -10.68 -7.68
N ALA A 214 22.20 -10.62 -6.35
CA ALA A 214 22.71 -11.69 -5.49
C ALA A 214 21.93 -13.00 -5.64
N TYR A 215 20.67 -12.93 -6.11
CA TYR A 215 19.80 -14.09 -6.35
C TYR A 215 19.61 -14.38 -7.85
N GLY A 216 20.30 -13.69 -8.75
CA GLY A 216 20.09 -13.83 -10.20
C GLY A 216 18.79 -13.23 -10.72
N ILE A 217 18.17 -12.32 -9.96
CA ILE A 217 16.91 -11.64 -10.28
C ILE A 217 17.20 -10.34 -11.03
N ARG A 218 16.46 -10.09 -12.11
CA ARG A 218 16.53 -8.80 -12.81
C ARG A 218 15.94 -7.72 -11.92
N SER A 219 16.66 -6.60 -11.79
CA SER A 219 16.24 -5.51 -10.93
C SER A 219 16.27 -4.16 -11.62
N ILE A 220 15.34 -3.29 -11.24
CA ILE A 220 15.31 -1.88 -11.64
C ILE A 220 15.05 -0.99 -10.42
N ARG A 221 15.63 0.20 -10.44
CA ARG A 221 15.32 1.28 -9.50
C ARG A 221 14.53 2.35 -10.23
N VAL A 222 13.43 2.80 -9.64
CA VAL A 222 12.50 3.75 -10.25
C VAL A 222 12.22 4.92 -9.30
N ASP A 223 11.99 6.09 -9.87
CA ASP A 223 11.47 7.25 -9.13
C ASP A 223 10.00 6.97 -8.78
N GLY A 224 9.76 6.62 -7.52
CA GLY A 224 8.43 6.30 -7.00
C GLY A 224 7.48 7.49 -6.97
N ASN A 225 7.99 8.72 -7.12
CA ASN A 225 7.16 9.92 -7.20
C ASN A 225 6.85 10.32 -8.66
N ASP A 226 7.19 9.47 -9.62
CA ASP A 226 6.91 9.63 -11.04
C ASP A 226 5.93 8.53 -11.49
N ALA A 227 4.65 8.90 -11.61
CA ALA A 227 3.61 7.94 -11.94
C ALA A 227 3.82 7.26 -13.31
N LEU A 228 4.42 7.95 -14.29
CA LEU A 228 4.71 7.33 -15.60
C LEU A 228 5.87 6.34 -15.51
N ALA A 229 6.91 6.67 -14.73
CA ALA A 229 8.03 5.76 -14.51
C ALA A 229 7.60 4.51 -13.73
N VAL A 230 6.80 4.67 -12.68
CA VAL A 230 6.23 3.54 -11.92
C VAL A 230 5.36 2.68 -12.84
N TYR A 231 4.41 3.28 -13.56
CA TYR A 231 3.53 2.53 -14.47
C TYR A 231 4.34 1.71 -15.48
N SER A 232 5.27 2.36 -16.18
CA SER A 232 6.07 1.71 -17.23
C SER A 232 6.91 0.57 -16.66
N ALA A 233 7.60 0.80 -15.54
CA ALA A 233 8.46 -0.21 -14.95
C ALA A 233 7.67 -1.41 -14.42
N ILE A 234 6.50 -1.20 -13.81
CA ILE A 234 5.65 -2.29 -13.34
C ILE A 234 5.00 -3.02 -14.52
N HIS A 235 4.60 -2.32 -15.57
CA HIS A 235 4.05 -2.93 -16.78
C HIS A 235 5.07 -3.88 -17.40
N THR A 236 6.28 -3.39 -17.67
CA THR A 236 7.37 -4.22 -18.22
C THR A 236 7.78 -5.34 -17.25
N ALA A 237 7.85 -5.07 -15.94
CA ALA A 237 8.19 -6.10 -14.95
C ALA A 237 7.16 -7.23 -14.92
N ARG A 238 5.86 -6.90 -15.00
CA ARG A 238 4.77 -7.87 -15.08
C ARG A 238 4.87 -8.70 -16.36
N GLU A 239 5.04 -8.07 -17.52
CA GLU A 239 5.18 -8.77 -18.79
C GLU A 239 6.38 -9.72 -18.78
N MET A 240 7.55 -9.25 -18.32
CA MET A 240 8.74 -10.10 -18.17
C MET A 240 8.49 -11.26 -17.22
N ALA A 241 7.86 -11.01 -16.07
CA ALA A 241 7.64 -12.05 -15.07
C ALA A 241 6.78 -13.19 -15.62
N ILE A 242 5.72 -12.85 -16.37
CA ILE A 242 4.82 -13.82 -16.99
C ILE A 242 5.49 -14.53 -18.17
N THR A 243 6.05 -13.77 -19.12
CA THR A 243 6.53 -14.34 -20.38
C THR A 243 7.80 -15.17 -20.20
N GLU A 244 8.66 -14.77 -19.27
CA GLU A 244 9.92 -15.45 -19.02
C GLU A 244 9.85 -16.43 -17.84
N GLN A 245 8.74 -16.45 -17.10
CA GLN A 245 8.56 -17.22 -15.87
C GLN A 245 9.72 -16.95 -14.90
N ARG A 246 9.95 -15.67 -14.58
CA ARG A 246 11.07 -15.28 -13.72
C ARG A 246 10.70 -14.13 -12.80
N PRO A 247 11.26 -14.08 -11.59
CA PRO A 247 11.00 -12.95 -10.73
C PRO A 247 11.68 -11.67 -11.23
N VAL A 248 11.09 -10.53 -10.88
CA VAL A 248 11.64 -9.20 -11.12
C VAL A 248 11.60 -8.40 -9.82
N LEU A 249 12.66 -7.65 -9.52
CA LEU A 249 12.75 -6.77 -8.35
C LEU A 249 12.69 -5.30 -8.76
N VAL A 250 11.72 -4.56 -8.25
CA VAL A 250 11.56 -3.13 -8.47
C VAL A 250 11.79 -2.40 -7.15
N GLU A 251 12.80 -1.53 -7.08
CA GLU A 251 12.98 -0.60 -5.97
C GLU A 251 12.39 0.77 -6.36
N ALA A 252 11.24 1.12 -5.79
CA ALA A 252 10.63 2.43 -5.95
C ALA A 252 11.11 3.37 -4.86
N LEU A 253 11.90 4.38 -5.23
CA LEU A 253 12.39 5.41 -4.32
C LEU A 253 11.32 6.48 -4.10
N SER A 254 10.97 6.74 -2.85
CA SER A 254 10.00 7.76 -2.47
C SER A 254 10.36 8.33 -1.11
N TYR A 255 9.41 9.02 -0.48
CA TYR A 255 9.56 9.58 0.85
C TYR A 255 8.27 9.49 1.63
N ARG A 256 8.35 8.98 2.86
CA ARG A 256 7.19 8.89 3.75
C ARG A 256 6.89 10.26 4.35
N VAL A 257 6.04 11.05 3.71
CA VAL A 257 5.74 12.42 4.16
C VAL A 257 5.01 12.40 5.51
N GLY A 258 4.04 11.52 5.67
CA GLY A 258 3.32 11.32 6.94
C GLY A 258 4.19 10.68 8.03
N HIS A 259 3.67 10.66 9.27
CA HIS A 259 4.23 9.83 10.34
C HIS A 259 4.20 8.34 9.95
N HIS A 260 4.89 7.47 10.69
CA HIS A 260 4.82 6.04 10.44
C HIS A 260 3.36 5.55 10.51
N SER A 261 2.67 5.92 11.59
CA SER A 261 1.27 5.66 11.87
C SER A 261 0.74 6.71 12.85
N THR A 262 -0.53 6.62 13.23
CA THR A 262 -1.11 7.43 14.32
C THR A 262 -0.50 7.18 15.70
N SER A 263 0.30 6.13 15.86
CA SER A 263 1.02 5.81 17.10
C SER A 263 2.45 6.37 17.11
N ASP A 264 2.85 7.08 16.06
CA ASP A 264 4.20 7.61 15.87
C ASP A 264 4.19 9.14 15.79
N ASP A 265 5.31 9.74 16.21
CA ASP A 265 5.60 11.15 16.01
C ASP A 265 6.98 11.28 15.38
N SER A 266 6.98 11.48 14.07
CA SER A 266 8.20 11.49 13.29
C SER A 266 9.05 12.75 13.45
N THR A 267 8.52 13.81 14.05
CA THR A 267 9.28 15.04 14.29
C THR A 267 10.42 14.83 15.30
N LYS A 268 10.38 13.71 16.04
CA LYS A 268 11.41 13.31 17.00
C LYS A 268 12.69 12.79 16.36
N TYR A 269 12.64 12.35 15.10
CA TYR A 269 13.78 11.69 14.44
C TYR A 269 13.98 12.10 12.98
N ARG A 270 13.16 13.01 12.43
CA ARG A 270 13.31 13.58 11.08
C ARG A 270 13.25 15.10 11.14
N SER A 271 13.96 15.76 10.24
CA SER A 271 13.91 17.22 10.17
C SER A 271 12.60 17.67 9.53
N VAL A 272 12.02 18.76 10.03
CA VAL A 272 10.80 19.35 9.46
C VAL A 272 11.07 19.89 8.05
N ASP A 273 12.25 20.44 7.80
CA ASP A 273 12.65 20.98 6.50
C ASP A 273 12.71 19.88 5.43
N GLU A 274 13.20 18.69 5.79
CA GLU A 274 13.22 17.51 4.92
C GLU A 274 11.79 17.09 4.55
N ILE A 275 10.90 16.97 5.54
CA ILE A 275 9.49 16.59 5.31
C ILE A 275 8.79 17.62 4.41
N GLU A 276 8.97 18.91 4.69
CA GLU A 276 8.35 19.99 3.92
C GLU A 276 8.87 20.07 2.48
N TYR A 277 10.17 19.80 2.26
CA TYR A 277 10.73 19.68 0.92
C TYR A 277 10.02 18.59 0.12
N TRP A 278 9.87 17.38 0.69
CA TRP A 278 9.22 16.28 0.01
C TRP A 278 7.72 16.53 -0.23
N LYS A 279 7.04 17.11 0.76
CA LYS A 279 5.62 17.45 0.69
C LYS A 279 5.28 18.51 -0.36
N LYS A 280 6.17 19.47 -0.61
CA LYS A 280 5.88 20.61 -1.50
C LYS A 280 6.54 20.50 -2.86
N VAL A 281 7.79 20.02 -2.90
CA VAL A 281 8.63 20.05 -4.10
C VAL A 281 8.63 18.71 -4.84
N ARG A 282 8.43 17.61 -4.11
CA ARG A 282 8.50 16.24 -4.66
C ARG A 282 7.19 15.47 -4.54
N ASP A 283 6.07 16.16 -4.35
CA ASP A 283 4.76 15.52 -4.23
C ASP A 283 4.35 14.83 -5.54
N PRO A 284 4.08 13.51 -5.53
CA PRO A 284 3.76 12.76 -6.75
C PRO A 284 2.46 13.22 -7.41
N VAL A 285 1.47 13.62 -6.61
CA VAL A 285 0.14 14.01 -7.09
C VAL A 285 0.23 15.32 -7.86
N ASN A 286 0.91 16.32 -7.30
CA ASN A 286 1.16 17.61 -7.95
C ASN A 286 2.04 17.47 -9.19
N ARG A 287 3.08 16.61 -9.15
CA ARG A 287 3.93 16.36 -10.33
C ARG A 287 3.11 15.77 -11.47
N PHE A 288 2.26 14.79 -11.18
CA PHE A 288 1.41 14.16 -12.20
C PHE A 288 0.29 15.08 -12.67
N ARG A 289 -0.32 15.87 -11.76
CA ARG A 289 -1.31 16.91 -12.10
C ARG A 289 -0.80 17.82 -13.21
N LYS A 290 0.39 18.40 -13.03
CA LYS A 290 1.01 19.30 -14.01
C LYS A 290 1.21 18.62 -15.37
N TRP A 291 1.43 17.31 -15.41
CA TRP A 291 1.53 16.59 -16.66
C TRP A 291 0.16 16.39 -17.32
N VAL A 292 -0.86 15.97 -16.56
CA VAL A 292 -2.22 15.78 -17.08
C VAL A 292 -2.83 17.10 -17.57
N GLU A 293 -2.67 18.20 -16.83
CA GLU A 293 -3.12 19.54 -17.23
C GLU A 293 -2.42 20.04 -18.51
N ARG A 294 -1.11 19.81 -18.66
CA ARG A 294 -0.37 20.16 -19.88
C ARG A 294 -0.84 19.41 -21.12
N ASN A 295 -1.35 18.19 -20.95
CA ASN A 295 -1.96 17.43 -22.03
C ASN A 295 -3.39 17.87 -22.34
N GLY A 296 -3.96 18.80 -21.56
CA GLY A 296 -5.32 19.31 -21.75
C GLY A 296 -6.41 18.38 -21.22
N TRP A 297 -6.06 17.45 -20.33
CA TRP A 297 -6.96 16.41 -19.81
C TRP A 297 -7.49 16.69 -18.40
N TRP A 298 -7.09 17.82 -17.81
CA TRP A 298 -7.55 18.22 -16.49
C TRP A 298 -7.57 19.74 -16.35
N SER A 299 -8.55 20.26 -15.59
CA SER A 299 -8.71 21.67 -15.31
C SER A 299 -8.86 21.98 -13.81
N GLU A 300 -8.74 23.27 -13.46
CA GLU A 300 -8.97 23.76 -12.09
C GLU A 300 -10.45 23.58 -11.65
N GLU A 301 -11.39 23.69 -12.58
CA GLU A 301 -12.81 23.44 -12.30
C GLU A 301 -13.05 21.97 -11.93
N GLU A 302 -12.48 21.04 -12.70
CA GLU A 302 -12.56 19.58 -12.43
C GLU A 302 -11.88 19.22 -11.11
N GLU A 303 -10.75 19.85 -10.79
CA GLU A 303 -10.06 19.70 -9.51
C GLU A 303 -10.96 20.10 -8.33
N SER A 304 -11.59 21.26 -8.43
CA SER A 304 -12.48 21.80 -7.39
C SER A 304 -13.72 20.91 -7.20
N GLU A 305 -14.30 20.44 -8.31
CA GLU A 305 -15.44 19.52 -8.30
C GLU A 305 -15.09 18.18 -7.65
N LEU A 306 -13.97 17.56 -8.05
CA LEU A 306 -13.49 16.31 -7.49
C LEU A 306 -13.33 16.41 -5.97
N ARG A 307 -12.61 17.43 -5.50
CA ARG A 307 -12.36 17.62 -4.06
C ARG A 307 -13.63 17.93 -3.28
N SER A 308 -14.54 18.72 -3.83
CA SER A 308 -15.83 19.01 -3.18
C SER A 308 -16.70 17.77 -3.07
N SER A 309 -16.80 16.98 -4.16
CA SER A 309 -17.58 15.76 -4.22
C SER A 309 -17.01 14.68 -3.30
N MET A 310 -15.70 14.39 -3.39
CA MET A 310 -15.05 13.36 -2.58
C MET A 310 -15.09 13.68 -1.09
N LYS A 311 -14.99 14.95 -0.70
CA LYS A 311 -15.12 15.34 0.71
C LYS A 311 -16.50 14.97 1.26
N LYS A 312 -17.57 15.19 0.49
CA LYS A 312 -18.94 14.81 0.89
C LYS A 312 -19.08 13.30 1.00
N GLN A 313 -18.58 12.57 0.01
CA GLN A 313 -18.64 11.09 -0.02
C GLN A 313 -17.89 10.49 1.17
N LEU A 314 -16.68 10.96 1.47
CA LEU A 314 -15.90 10.50 2.61
C LEU A 314 -16.58 10.82 3.95
N LEU A 315 -17.15 12.01 4.11
CA LEU A 315 -17.87 12.38 5.33
C LEU A 315 -19.07 11.45 5.54
N GLN A 316 -19.83 11.20 4.47
CA GLN A 316 -20.98 10.32 4.49
C GLN A 316 -20.57 8.88 4.81
N ALA A 317 -19.54 8.34 4.15
CA ALA A 317 -19.06 6.98 4.39
C ALA A 317 -18.58 6.77 5.83
N ILE A 318 -17.84 7.73 6.39
CA ILE A 318 -17.40 7.67 7.79
C ILE A 318 -18.61 7.72 8.73
N GLN A 319 -19.59 8.60 8.49
CA GLN A 319 -20.79 8.70 9.33
C GLN A 319 -21.60 7.40 9.29
N VAL A 320 -21.85 6.86 8.10
CA VAL A 320 -22.56 5.58 7.93
C VAL A 320 -21.81 4.46 8.64
N ALA A 321 -20.49 4.37 8.46
CA ALA A 321 -19.68 3.32 9.08
C ALA A 321 -19.66 3.40 10.62
N GLU A 322 -19.72 4.60 11.19
CA GLU A 322 -19.77 4.83 12.63
C GLU A 322 -21.13 4.45 13.24
N GLU A 323 -22.23 4.75 12.54
CA GLU A 323 -23.58 4.40 12.97
C GLU A 323 -23.93 2.92 12.72
N THR A 324 -23.16 2.23 11.87
CA THR A 324 -23.36 0.82 11.55
C THR A 324 -22.95 -0.07 12.73
N GLU A 325 -23.84 -1.01 13.06
CA GLU A 325 -23.65 -1.97 14.16
C GLU A 325 -22.34 -2.75 14.05
N LYS A 326 -21.79 -3.15 15.20
CA LYS A 326 -20.66 -4.07 15.26
C LYS A 326 -21.05 -5.47 14.78
N PRO A 327 -20.09 -6.29 14.33
CA PRO A 327 -20.33 -7.70 14.07
C PRO A 327 -20.89 -8.40 15.30
N PRO A 328 -21.74 -9.42 15.14
CA PRO A 328 -22.29 -10.16 16.28
C PRO A 328 -21.19 -10.95 16.99
N LEU A 329 -21.37 -11.19 18.30
CA LEU A 329 -20.42 -11.88 19.17
C LEU A 329 -19.91 -13.21 18.59
N LYS A 330 -20.79 -13.96 17.91
CA LYS A 330 -20.43 -15.23 17.27
C LYS A 330 -19.25 -15.12 16.31
N GLU A 331 -19.02 -13.95 15.69
CA GLU A 331 -17.93 -13.74 14.74
C GLU A 331 -16.55 -13.74 15.42
N LEU A 332 -16.48 -13.58 16.75
CA LEU A 332 -15.24 -13.78 17.49
C LEU A 332 -14.76 -15.24 17.44
N PHE A 333 -15.66 -16.21 17.27
CA PHE A 333 -15.38 -17.64 17.37
C PHE A 333 -15.43 -18.38 16.01
N SER A 334 -16.05 -17.79 15.00
CA SER A 334 -16.10 -18.34 13.64
C SER A 334 -14.76 -18.15 12.90
N ASP A 335 -14.54 -18.92 11.83
CA ASP A 335 -13.38 -18.92 10.94
C ASP A 335 -12.00 -19.13 11.59
N VAL A 336 -11.92 -19.43 12.89
CA VAL A 336 -10.70 -20.01 13.51
C VAL A 336 -10.38 -21.34 12.83
N TYR A 337 -11.42 -22.11 12.54
CA TYR A 337 -11.43 -23.28 11.66
C TYR A 337 -12.65 -23.15 10.73
N ASP A 338 -12.66 -23.91 9.63
CA ASP A 338 -13.82 -23.98 8.72
C ASP A 338 -15.11 -24.39 9.46
N VAL A 339 -15.01 -25.36 10.37
CA VAL A 339 -16.09 -25.75 11.27
C VAL A 339 -15.65 -25.58 12.73
N PRO A 340 -16.38 -24.79 13.55
CA PRO A 340 -16.03 -24.58 14.95
C PRO A 340 -16.03 -25.90 15.75
N PRO A 341 -14.89 -26.29 16.35
CA PRO A 341 -14.83 -27.49 17.18
C PRO A 341 -15.67 -27.33 18.46
N PRO A 342 -16.04 -28.44 19.13
CA PRO A 342 -16.94 -28.41 20.29
C PRO A 342 -16.50 -27.44 21.41
N ASN A 343 -15.20 -27.32 21.65
CA ASN A 343 -14.67 -26.41 22.67
C ASN A 343 -14.89 -24.92 22.32
N LEU A 344 -14.81 -24.50 21.05
CA LEU A 344 -15.10 -23.11 20.66
C LEU A 344 -16.60 -22.79 20.79
N ARG A 345 -17.47 -23.75 20.46
CA ARG A 345 -18.92 -23.60 20.66
C ARG A 345 -19.29 -23.46 22.14
N GLU A 346 -18.64 -24.23 23.00
CA GLU A 346 -18.83 -24.10 24.45
C GLU A 346 -18.32 -22.76 24.99
N GLN A 347 -17.16 -22.28 24.52
CA GLN A 347 -16.64 -20.95 24.89
C GLN A 347 -17.56 -19.81 24.44
N GLU A 348 -18.09 -19.88 23.22
CA GLU A 348 -19.04 -18.90 22.70
C GLU A 348 -20.30 -18.84 23.55
N LYS A 349 -20.87 -20.00 23.87
CA LYS A 349 -22.03 -20.12 24.76
C LYS A 349 -21.74 -19.54 26.15
N GLN A 350 -20.60 -19.86 26.75
CA GLN A 350 -20.20 -19.35 28.07
C GLN A 350 -20.07 -17.83 28.08
N LEU A 351 -19.49 -17.23 27.04
CA LEU A 351 -19.36 -15.78 26.93
C LEU A 351 -20.74 -15.12 26.75
N ARG A 352 -21.58 -15.68 25.87
CA ARG A 352 -22.96 -15.21 25.67
C ARG A 352 -23.78 -15.22 26.97
N GLU A 353 -23.73 -16.32 27.71
CA GLU A 353 -24.41 -16.44 29.01
C GLU A 353 -23.86 -15.46 30.05
N THR A 354 -22.55 -15.20 30.04
CA THR A 354 -21.90 -14.20 30.89
C THR A 354 -22.42 -12.79 30.58
N ILE A 355 -22.48 -12.40 29.31
CA ILE A 355 -22.96 -11.07 28.90
C ILE A 355 -24.44 -10.89 29.27
N ILE A 356 -25.27 -11.92 29.08
CA ILE A 356 -26.68 -11.89 29.50
C ILE A 356 -26.82 -11.70 31.02
N ARG A 357 -25.93 -12.31 31.81
CA ARG A 357 -25.94 -12.20 33.27
C ARG A 357 -25.41 -10.85 33.77
N TYR A 358 -24.45 -10.26 33.07
CA TYR A 358 -23.75 -9.04 33.47
C TYR A 358 -23.78 -7.96 32.37
N PRO A 359 -24.95 -7.54 31.85
CA PRO A 359 -25.02 -6.68 30.67
C PRO A 359 -24.44 -5.28 30.87
N ARG A 360 -24.23 -4.84 32.12
CA ARG A 360 -23.62 -3.54 32.44
C ARG A 360 -22.09 -3.54 32.32
N ASP A 361 -21.47 -4.72 32.29
CA ASP A 361 -20.01 -4.87 32.23
C ASP A 361 -19.50 -4.98 30.78
N TYR A 362 -20.41 -4.96 29.80
CA TYR A 362 -20.11 -5.13 28.38
C TYR A 362 -20.69 -3.99 27.53
N PRO A 363 -20.09 -3.70 26.36
CA PRO A 363 -20.65 -2.74 25.42
C PRO A 363 -22.02 -3.20 24.91
N SER A 364 -22.98 -2.27 24.87
CA SER A 364 -24.35 -2.55 24.44
C SER A 364 -24.53 -2.55 22.93
N ASP A 365 -23.52 -2.10 22.18
CA ASP A 365 -23.50 -1.93 20.72
C ASP A 365 -23.02 -3.18 19.96
N VAL A 366 -22.71 -4.26 20.68
CA VAL A 366 -22.33 -5.56 20.10
C VAL A 366 -23.53 -6.51 20.14
N PRO A 367 -24.08 -6.91 18.97
CA PRO A 367 -25.16 -7.88 18.93
C PRO A 367 -24.71 -9.25 19.47
N LEU A 368 -25.57 -9.92 20.24
CA LEU A 368 -25.27 -11.26 20.77
C LEU A 368 -25.47 -12.35 19.73
#